data_AF-A0A7W4CWW1-F1
#
_entry.id   AF-A0A7W4CWW1-F1
#
_cell.length_a   1.000
_cell.length_b   1.000
_cell.length_c   1.000
_cell.angle_alpha   90.00
_cell.angle_beta   90.00
_cell.angle_gamma   90.00
#
_symmetry.space_group_name_H-M   'P 1'
#
loop_
_entity.id
_entity.type
_entity.pdbx_description
1 polymer ?
#
loop_
_entity_poly.entity_id
_entity_poly.type
_entity_poly.pdbx_seq_one_letter_code
_entity_poly.pdbx_strand_id
1 'polypeptide(L)'
;MAAKITEASLRTFVLQLGDKHPPIRLASADRTVRNPELVRTRFAHVIDYLARVELEVDRNVLELLTVLPNVSEVDRIFYQDVWYDQEMAHGYLLDQLQGDLGMEPQEPFMSIPLRMKLLGALAHWEPIHDISRMLYYLTGASTERQAVLAYSSLIKELTRMGETAIAETIIHPIKQQEPGHFAFYRMSAEKMVQDEELKPWQVQVARLLRSKSFTMVGVDYVKYYQQEFGGVMAELGIDAEIEIYAREIGRLEAKLLWANEKGMDFPPYFLKALRESVEMYRGSKSFDAPRPNQVVL
;
A
#
# COMPACT_ATOMS: atom_id res chain seq x y z
N MET A 1 -24.97 -1.17 16.94
CA MET A 1 -24.78 -1.50 15.51
C MET A 1 -23.97 -0.38 14.89
N ALA A 2 -22.95 -0.70 14.08
CA ALA A 2 -22.26 0.33 13.30
C ALA A 2 -23.25 0.98 12.33
N ALA A 3 -23.08 2.27 12.03
CA ALA A 3 -23.94 2.96 11.07
C ALA A 3 -23.82 2.27 9.69
N LYS A 4 -24.95 2.12 9.00
CA LYS A 4 -25.00 1.53 7.65
C LYS A 4 -24.19 2.40 6.69
N ILE A 5 -23.27 1.79 5.94
CA ILE A 5 -22.51 2.50 4.90
C ILE A 5 -23.41 2.62 3.67
N THR A 6 -23.65 3.86 3.23
CA THR A 6 -24.38 4.18 2.00
C THR A 6 -23.47 4.89 1.02
N GLU A 7 -23.84 4.90 -0.26
CA GLU A 7 -23.11 5.66 -1.29
C GLU A 7 -22.99 7.15 -0.93
N ALA A 8 -24.07 7.75 -0.42
CA ALA A 8 -24.06 9.15 0.05
C ALA A 8 -23.07 9.36 1.21
N SER A 9 -23.02 8.44 2.17
CA SER A 9 -22.08 8.55 3.29
C SER A 9 -20.62 8.35 2.86
N LEU A 10 -20.38 7.45 1.90
CA LEU A 10 -19.05 7.19 1.35
C LEU A 10 -18.57 8.40 0.52
N ARG A 11 -19.45 8.97 -0.32
CA ARG A 11 -19.17 10.21 -1.05
C ARG A 11 -18.85 11.36 -0.11
N THR A 12 -19.64 11.55 0.94
CA THR A 12 -19.41 12.59 1.96
C THR A 12 -18.06 12.39 2.63
N PHE A 13 -17.70 11.14 2.97
CA PHE A 13 -16.40 10.81 3.53
C PHE A 13 -15.25 11.19 2.59
N VAL A 14 -15.31 10.80 1.31
CA VAL A 14 -14.28 11.10 0.31
C VAL A 14 -14.08 12.61 0.14
N LEU A 15 -15.17 13.37 0.00
CA LEU A 15 -15.08 14.83 -0.14
C LEU A 15 -14.45 15.48 1.11
N GLN A 16 -14.86 15.05 2.30
CA GLN A 16 -14.26 15.54 3.55
C GLN A 16 -12.80 15.14 3.72
N LEU A 17 -12.39 13.99 3.19
CA LEU A 17 -10.99 13.57 3.17
C LEU A 17 -10.15 14.54 2.35
N GLY A 18 -10.58 14.84 1.11
CA GLY A 18 -9.90 15.81 0.24
C GLY A 18 -9.82 17.21 0.86
N ASP A 19 -10.92 17.70 1.45
CA ASP A 19 -10.96 19.02 2.09
C ASP A 19 -10.03 19.12 3.32
N LYS A 20 -10.00 18.08 4.16
CA LYS A 20 -9.21 18.10 5.41
C LYS A 20 -7.73 17.83 5.18
N HIS A 21 -7.40 17.07 4.16
CA HIS A 21 -6.05 16.60 3.89
C HIS A 21 -5.66 16.89 2.44
N PRO A 22 -5.59 18.16 2.01
CA PRO A 22 -5.20 18.46 0.62
C PRO A 22 -3.79 17.94 0.31
N PRO A 23 -3.42 17.81 -0.98
CA PRO A 23 -2.06 17.44 -1.39
C PRO A 23 -1.00 18.27 -0.67
N ILE A 24 0.05 17.61 -0.19
CA ILE A 24 1.10 18.27 0.61
C ILE A 24 1.91 19.17 -0.32
N ARG A 25 2.01 20.45 0.02
CA ARG A 25 2.81 21.38 -0.79
C ARG A 25 4.29 21.15 -0.54
N LEU A 26 5.08 20.90 -1.59
CA LEU A 26 6.54 20.75 -1.49
C LEU A 26 7.20 21.90 -0.70
N ALA A 27 6.75 23.13 -0.92
CA ALA A 27 7.26 24.32 -0.23
C ALA A 27 6.95 24.38 1.28
N SER A 28 6.11 23.48 1.80
CA SER A 28 5.83 23.39 3.24
C SER A 28 6.76 22.42 3.98
N ALA A 29 7.57 21.64 3.27
CA ALA A 29 8.53 20.72 3.87
C ALA A 29 9.80 21.47 4.32
N ASP A 30 10.17 21.32 5.60
CA ASP A 30 11.51 21.64 6.09
C ASP A 30 12.42 20.45 5.79
N ARG A 31 13.31 20.67 4.82
CA ARG A 31 14.22 19.66 4.27
C ARG A 31 15.55 19.58 5.02
N THR A 32 15.65 20.19 6.19
CA THR A 32 16.88 20.15 6.98
C THR A 32 17.17 18.73 7.46
N VAL A 33 18.28 18.15 6.99
CA VAL A 33 18.84 16.89 7.51
C VAL A 33 20.08 17.22 8.32
N ARG A 34 20.10 16.87 9.62
CA ARG A 34 21.19 17.21 10.53
C ARG A 34 22.43 16.35 10.32
N ASN A 35 22.24 15.06 10.04
CA ASN A 35 23.30 14.10 9.78
C ASN A 35 22.91 13.20 8.60
N PRO A 36 23.02 13.72 7.35
CA PRO A 36 22.61 13.00 6.16
C PRO A 36 23.35 11.67 5.99
N GLU A 37 24.62 11.58 6.39
CA GLU A 37 25.39 10.34 6.34
C GLU A 37 24.81 9.27 7.26
N LEU A 38 24.40 9.63 8.48
CA LEU A 38 23.80 8.69 9.42
C LEU A 38 22.41 8.25 8.97
N VAL A 39 21.58 9.18 8.48
CA VAL A 39 20.26 8.85 7.92
C VAL A 39 20.41 7.91 6.74
N ARG A 40 21.30 8.22 5.80
CA ARG A 40 21.59 7.37 4.65
C ARG A 40 22.11 5.99 5.06
N THR A 41 23.06 5.94 5.99
CA THR A 41 23.64 4.65 6.47
C THR A 41 22.56 3.73 7.05
N ARG A 42 21.54 4.31 7.69
CA ARG A 42 20.53 3.55 8.42
C ARG A 42 19.25 3.29 7.64
N PHE A 43 18.88 4.19 6.74
CA PHE A 43 17.56 4.23 6.11
C PHE A 43 17.59 4.51 4.61
N ALA A 44 18.75 4.51 3.95
CA ALA A 44 18.78 4.67 2.50
C ALA A 44 17.88 3.63 1.82
N HIS A 45 17.98 2.36 2.23
CA HIS A 45 17.17 1.29 1.65
C HIS A 45 15.67 1.49 1.88
N VAL A 46 15.27 1.84 3.10
CA VAL A 46 13.87 2.16 3.43
C VAL A 46 13.35 3.32 2.59
N ILE A 47 14.07 4.44 2.55
CA ILE A 47 13.65 5.65 1.82
C ILE A 47 13.57 5.34 0.32
N ASP A 48 14.53 4.58 -0.20
CA ASP A 48 14.58 4.16 -1.59
C ASP A 48 13.38 3.30 -1.98
N TYR A 49 13.06 2.31 -1.15
CA TYR A 49 11.90 1.44 -1.37
C TYR A 49 10.59 2.22 -1.32
N LEU A 50 10.43 3.11 -0.32
CA LEU A 50 9.23 3.93 -0.17
C LEU A 50 9.08 4.91 -1.35
N ALA A 51 10.14 5.63 -1.72
CA ALA A 51 10.10 6.56 -2.84
C ALA A 51 9.68 5.89 -4.14
N ARG A 52 10.23 4.70 -4.46
CA ARG A 52 9.81 3.93 -5.64
C ARG A 52 8.31 3.63 -5.61
N VAL A 53 7.80 3.11 -4.48
CA VAL A 53 6.39 2.74 -4.35
C VAL A 53 5.47 3.96 -4.50
N GLU A 54 5.83 5.08 -3.87
CA GLU A 54 5.07 6.33 -3.96
C GLU A 54 5.16 6.97 -5.36
N LEU A 55 6.18 6.65 -6.16
CA LEU A 55 6.29 7.09 -7.56
C LEU A 55 5.53 6.18 -8.53
N GLU A 56 5.02 5.03 -8.09
CA GLU A 56 4.24 4.08 -8.91
C GLU A 56 2.76 4.45 -9.03
N VAL A 57 2.35 5.62 -8.55
CA VAL A 57 0.96 6.13 -8.58
C VAL A 57 0.34 6.05 -9.97
N ASP A 58 1.03 6.54 -11.00
CA ASP A 58 0.55 6.47 -12.38
C ASP A 58 0.32 5.02 -12.83
N ARG A 59 1.21 4.09 -12.46
CA ARG A 59 1.04 2.67 -12.73
C ARG A 59 -0.14 2.08 -11.96
N ASN A 60 -0.36 2.50 -10.71
CA ASN A 60 -1.50 2.07 -9.90
C ASN A 60 -2.83 2.56 -10.48
N VAL A 61 -2.88 3.80 -11.01
CA VAL A 61 -4.04 4.30 -11.78
C VAL A 61 -4.26 3.46 -13.03
N LEU A 62 -3.21 3.12 -13.77
CA LEU A 62 -3.35 2.26 -14.95
C LEU A 62 -3.84 0.85 -14.58
N GLU A 63 -3.37 0.28 -13.46
CA GLU A 63 -3.87 -1.01 -12.97
C GLU A 63 -5.35 -0.91 -12.59
N LEU A 64 -5.78 0.14 -11.87
CA LEU A 64 -7.18 0.42 -11.54
C LEU A 64 -8.05 0.44 -12.81
N LEU A 65 -7.68 1.27 -13.79
CA LEU A 65 -8.40 1.40 -15.06
C LEU A 65 -8.44 0.09 -15.85
N THR A 66 -7.43 -0.77 -15.66
CA THR A 66 -7.39 -2.09 -16.29
C THR A 66 -8.35 -3.07 -15.61
N VAL A 67 -8.33 -3.18 -14.28
CA VAL A 67 -9.02 -4.25 -13.56
C VAL A 67 -10.45 -3.88 -13.15
N LEU A 68 -10.82 -2.59 -13.23
CA LEU A 68 -12.14 -2.07 -12.89
C LEU A 68 -12.77 -1.31 -14.07
N PRO A 69 -13.28 -1.98 -15.12
CA PRO A 69 -13.84 -1.31 -16.28
C PRO A 69 -15.08 -0.45 -15.98
N ASN A 70 -15.81 -0.75 -14.90
CA ASN A 70 -17.00 -0.03 -14.46
C ASN A 70 -16.86 0.48 -13.01
N VAL A 71 -15.99 1.47 -12.78
CA VAL A 71 -15.83 2.10 -11.46
C VAL A 71 -17.09 2.89 -11.04
N SER A 72 -17.40 2.91 -9.75
CA SER A 72 -18.49 3.75 -9.25
C SER A 72 -18.13 5.24 -9.32
N GLU A 73 -19.14 6.13 -9.24
CA GLU A 73 -18.87 7.57 -9.19
C GLU A 73 -18.00 7.94 -7.98
N VAL A 74 -18.23 7.30 -6.84
CA VAL A 74 -17.49 7.57 -5.60
C VAL A 74 -16.04 7.08 -5.70
N ASP A 75 -15.81 5.91 -6.30
CA ASP A 75 -14.44 5.45 -6.59
C ASP A 75 -13.72 6.45 -7.51
N ARG A 76 -14.38 6.90 -8.58
CA ARG A 76 -13.79 7.86 -9.51
C ARG A 76 -13.39 9.16 -8.80
N ILE A 77 -14.28 9.73 -7.97
CA ILE A 77 -13.98 10.94 -7.19
C ILE A 77 -12.79 10.68 -6.25
N PHE A 78 -12.78 9.56 -5.55
CA PHE A 78 -11.67 9.23 -4.65
C PHE A 78 -10.34 9.16 -5.42
N TYR A 79 -10.27 8.41 -6.52
CA TYR A 79 -9.03 8.24 -7.25
C TYR A 79 -8.57 9.50 -7.97
N GLN A 80 -9.48 10.18 -8.68
CA GLN A 80 -9.11 11.30 -9.54
C GLN A 80 -8.98 12.62 -8.78
N ASP A 81 -9.86 12.87 -7.81
CA ASP A 81 -10.00 14.20 -7.21
C ASP A 81 -9.35 14.29 -5.82
N VAL A 82 -8.96 13.16 -5.21
CA VAL A 82 -8.42 13.11 -3.83
C VAL A 82 -7.09 12.37 -3.77
N TRP A 83 -7.10 11.07 -4.04
CA TRP A 83 -5.97 10.16 -3.86
C TRP A 83 -4.82 10.49 -4.81
N TYR A 84 -5.06 10.67 -6.10
CA TYR A 84 -3.98 10.87 -7.08
C TYR A 84 -3.04 12.03 -6.74
N ASP A 85 -3.57 13.23 -6.51
CA ASP A 85 -2.73 14.39 -6.21
C ASP A 85 -2.05 14.28 -4.83
N GLN A 86 -2.68 13.61 -3.88
CA GLN A 86 -2.09 13.33 -2.56
C GLN A 86 -0.85 12.44 -2.69
N GLU A 87 -0.98 11.31 -3.38
CA GLU A 87 0.09 10.31 -3.51
C GLU A 87 1.22 10.81 -4.42
N MET A 88 0.89 11.53 -5.49
CA MET A 88 1.92 12.21 -6.29
C MET A 88 2.76 13.16 -5.43
N ALA A 89 2.13 13.89 -4.49
CA ALA A 89 2.86 14.74 -3.56
C ALA A 89 3.74 13.93 -2.59
N HIS A 90 3.33 12.72 -2.18
CA HIS A 90 4.15 11.83 -1.36
C HIS A 90 5.40 11.39 -2.12
N GLY A 91 5.23 10.94 -3.36
CA GLY A 91 6.32 10.54 -4.25
C GLY A 91 7.33 11.66 -4.44
N TYR A 92 6.88 12.88 -4.76
CA TYR A 92 7.78 14.03 -4.94
C TYR A 92 8.50 14.43 -3.65
N LEU A 93 7.86 14.30 -2.48
CA LEU A 93 8.48 14.59 -1.20
C LEU A 93 9.60 13.59 -0.86
N LEU A 94 9.37 12.30 -1.11
CA LEU A 94 10.37 11.26 -0.87
C LEU A 94 11.50 11.30 -1.89
N ASP A 95 11.21 11.52 -3.17
CA ASP A 95 12.23 11.72 -4.21
C ASP A 95 13.14 12.91 -3.85
N GLN A 96 12.53 14.00 -3.37
CA GLN A 96 13.30 15.16 -2.96
C GLN A 96 14.19 14.89 -1.74
N LEU A 97 13.70 14.10 -0.77
CA LEU A 97 14.47 13.64 0.38
C LEU A 97 15.63 12.72 -0.04
N GLN A 98 15.45 11.86 -1.04
CA GLN A 98 16.55 11.08 -1.62
C GLN A 98 17.66 12.00 -2.13
N GLY A 99 17.29 13.05 -2.87
CA GLY A 99 18.22 14.08 -3.32
C GLY A 99 18.97 14.77 -2.18
N ASP A 100 18.27 15.09 -1.07
CA ASP A 100 18.88 15.69 0.13
C ASP A 100 19.88 14.76 0.84
N LEU A 101 19.74 13.45 0.65
CA LEU A 101 20.66 12.42 1.15
C LEU A 101 21.77 12.04 0.14
N GLY A 102 21.80 12.71 -1.02
CA GLY A 102 22.73 12.42 -2.10
C GLY A 102 22.54 11.02 -2.70
N MET A 103 21.31 10.53 -2.72
CA MET A 103 20.90 9.27 -3.36
C MET A 103 20.46 9.54 -4.80
N GLU A 104 20.55 8.52 -5.65
CA GLU A 104 20.03 8.58 -7.01
C GLU A 104 18.49 8.45 -6.99
N PRO A 105 17.77 9.16 -7.86
CA PRO A 105 16.32 8.97 -8.02
C PRO A 105 15.98 7.54 -8.43
N GLN A 106 14.84 7.05 -7.95
CA GLN A 106 14.33 5.74 -8.34
C GLN A 106 13.55 5.79 -9.66
N GLU A 107 13.70 4.74 -10.46
CA GLU A 107 12.85 4.54 -11.63
C GLU A 107 11.61 3.72 -11.22
N PRO A 108 10.39 4.29 -11.33
CA PRO A 108 9.18 3.58 -10.96
C PRO A 108 8.90 2.40 -11.90
N PHE A 109 8.33 1.33 -11.37
CA PHE A 109 7.91 0.19 -12.18
C PHE A 109 6.58 0.46 -12.89
N MET A 110 6.61 0.62 -14.21
CA MET A 110 5.43 1.04 -14.99
C MET A 110 4.65 -0.09 -15.70
N SER A 111 5.02 -1.36 -15.50
CA SER A 111 4.43 -2.46 -16.26
C SER A 111 3.21 -3.08 -15.57
N ILE A 112 2.13 -3.27 -16.33
CA ILE A 112 0.96 -4.04 -15.87
C ILE A 112 1.12 -5.51 -16.30
N PRO A 113 1.17 -6.47 -15.35
CA PRO A 113 1.32 -7.89 -15.66
C PRO A 113 0.19 -8.43 -16.53
N LEU A 114 0.50 -9.40 -17.41
CA LEU A 114 -0.47 -10.01 -18.33
C LEU A 114 -1.70 -10.57 -17.59
N ARG A 115 -1.51 -11.19 -16.40
CA ARG A 115 -2.62 -11.70 -15.59
C ARG A 115 -3.62 -10.61 -15.17
N MET A 116 -3.15 -9.38 -14.91
CA MET A 116 -4.03 -8.26 -14.54
C MET A 116 -4.80 -7.78 -15.77
N LYS A 117 -4.15 -7.74 -16.94
CA LYS A 117 -4.83 -7.45 -18.22
C LYS A 117 -5.91 -8.49 -18.54
N LEU A 118 -5.62 -9.77 -18.30
CA LEU A 118 -6.60 -10.86 -18.46
C LEU A 118 -7.76 -10.72 -17.46
N LEU A 119 -7.48 -10.43 -16.19
CA LEU A 119 -8.51 -10.15 -15.20
C LEU A 119 -9.40 -8.97 -15.64
N GLY A 120 -8.80 -7.88 -16.11
CA GLY A 120 -9.51 -6.71 -16.63
C GLY A 120 -10.40 -7.01 -17.82
N ALA A 121 -9.92 -7.79 -18.79
CA ALA A 121 -10.73 -8.23 -19.92
C ALA A 121 -11.96 -9.04 -19.45
N LEU A 122 -11.77 -9.95 -18.48
CA LEU A 122 -12.84 -10.75 -17.90
C LEU A 122 -13.79 -9.93 -17.00
N ALA A 123 -13.30 -8.88 -16.35
CA ALA A 123 -14.05 -8.00 -15.46
C ALA A 123 -15.10 -7.14 -16.18
N HIS A 124 -15.18 -7.19 -17.52
CA HIS A 124 -16.34 -6.64 -18.24
C HIS A 124 -17.63 -7.44 -17.96
N TRP A 125 -17.51 -8.67 -17.43
CA TRP A 125 -18.64 -9.44 -16.94
C TRP A 125 -18.85 -9.16 -15.44
N GLU A 126 -20.05 -8.69 -15.09
CA GLU A 126 -20.42 -8.20 -13.76
C GLU A 126 -20.00 -9.13 -12.60
N PRO A 127 -20.23 -10.46 -12.62
CA PRO A 127 -19.79 -11.31 -11.51
C PRO A 127 -18.27 -11.35 -11.30
N ILE A 128 -17.48 -11.18 -12.37
CA ILE A 128 -16.02 -11.09 -12.27
C ILE A 128 -15.60 -9.68 -11.84
N HIS A 129 -16.31 -8.65 -12.31
CA HIS A 129 -16.12 -7.27 -11.88
C HIS A 129 -16.21 -7.13 -10.36
N ASP A 130 -17.24 -7.71 -9.73
CA ASP A 130 -17.41 -7.63 -8.27
C ASP A 130 -16.29 -8.34 -7.51
N ILE A 131 -15.79 -9.47 -8.04
CA ILE A 131 -14.61 -10.13 -7.49
C ILE A 131 -13.40 -9.21 -7.61
N SER A 132 -13.19 -8.61 -8.79
CA SER A 132 -12.08 -7.68 -9.05
C SER A 132 -12.12 -6.49 -8.09
N ARG A 133 -13.28 -5.85 -7.92
CA ARG A 133 -13.52 -4.74 -6.96
C ARG A 133 -13.18 -5.15 -5.54
N MET A 134 -13.67 -6.30 -5.08
CA MET A 134 -13.38 -6.79 -3.74
C MET A 134 -11.89 -7.05 -3.53
N LEU A 135 -11.22 -7.73 -4.47
CA LEU A 135 -9.77 -7.97 -4.40
C LEU A 135 -8.99 -6.66 -4.35
N TYR A 136 -9.39 -5.71 -5.18
CA TYR A 136 -8.76 -4.40 -5.25
C TYR A 136 -8.92 -3.62 -3.94
N TYR A 137 -10.13 -3.55 -3.37
CA TYR A 137 -10.33 -2.86 -2.09
C TYR A 137 -9.56 -3.51 -0.93
N LEU A 138 -9.43 -4.84 -0.92
CA LEU A 138 -8.63 -5.54 0.08
C LEU A 138 -7.12 -5.28 -0.09
N THR A 139 -6.64 -5.19 -1.33
CA THR A 139 -5.25 -4.82 -1.62
C THR A 139 -4.97 -3.39 -1.19
N GLY A 140 -5.81 -2.43 -1.57
CA GLY A 140 -5.67 -1.03 -1.16
C GLY A 140 -5.66 -0.88 0.37
N ALA A 141 -6.65 -1.42 1.07
CA ALA A 141 -6.68 -1.37 2.53
C ALA A 141 -5.45 -2.02 3.19
N SER A 142 -4.93 -3.11 2.63
CA SER A 142 -3.72 -3.73 3.15
C SER A 142 -2.48 -2.86 2.91
N THR A 143 -2.40 -2.21 1.75
CA THR A 143 -1.31 -1.31 1.34
C THR A 143 -1.24 -0.10 2.26
N GLU A 144 -2.35 0.63 2.43
CA GLU A 144 -2.35 1.84 3.27
C GLU A 144 -2.07 1.49 4.73
N ARG A 145 -2.52 0.32 5.19
CA ARG A 145 -2.19 -0.12 6.55
C ARG A 145 -0.70 -0.41 6.73
N GLN A 146 -0.05 -0.96 5.72
CA GLN A 146 1.40 -1.18 5.72
C GLN A 146 2.15 0.15 5.71
N ALA A 147 1.72 1.11 4.87
CA ALA A 147 2.28 2.46 4.80
C ALA A 147 2.21 3.18 6.16
N VAL A 148 1.03 3.21 6.80
CA VAL A 148 0.86 3.78 8.16
C VAL A 148 1.88 3.22 9.15
N LEU A 149 2.08 1.89 9.15
CA LEU A 149 2.97 1.23 10.09
C LEU A 149 4.44 1.53 9.78
N ALA A 150 4.83 1.48 8.50
CA ALA A 150 6.18 1.80 8.06
C ALA A 150 6.57 3.25 8.41
N TYR A 151 5.70 4.20 8.05
CA TYR A 151 5.92 5.62 8.38
C TYR A 151 5.94 5.88 9.88
N SER A 152 5.09 5.20 10.67
CA SER A 152 5.11 5.34 12.13
C SER A 152 6.44 4.90 12.73
N SER A 153 7.01 3.78 12.24
CA SER A 153 8.33 3.32 12.66
C SER A 153 9.44 4.29 12.22
N LEU A 154 9.39 4.76 10.97
CA LEU A 154 10.38 5.70 10.45
C LEU A 154 10.38 7.03 11.21
N ILE A 155 9.20 7.61 11.47
CA ILE A 155 9.06 8.85 12.27
C ILE A 155 9.70 8.69 13.65
N LYS A 156 9.41 7.58 14.33
CA LYS A 156 9.94 7.29 15.66
C LYS A 156 11.47 7.27 15.64
N GLU A 157 12.06 6.60 14.66
CA GLU A 157 13.51 6.45 14.61
C GLU A 157 14.23 7.71 14.11
N LEU A 158 13.67 8.44 13.14
CA LEU A 158 14.18 9.76 12.73
C LEU A 158 14.15 10.75 13.91
N THR A 159 13.03 10.79 14.65
CA THR A 159 12.91 11.63 15.85
C THR A 159 13.95 11.25 16.90
N ARG A 160 14.18 9.95 17.13
CA ARG A 160 15.20 9.46 18.06
C ARG A 160 16.62 9.87 17.66
N MET A 161 16.89 9.99 16.36
CA MET A 161 18.15 10.49 15.81
C MET A 161 18.26 12.02 15.84
N GLY A 162 17.20 12.73 16.23
CA GLY A 162 17.15 14.18 16.25
C GLY A 162 16.79 14.80 14.89
N GLU A 163 16.36 14.01 13.91
CA GLU A 163 15.96 14.43 12.57
C GLU A 163 14.49 14.88 12.53
N THR A 164 14.17 15.91 13.32
CA THR A 164 12.78 16.35 13.53
C THR A 164 12.17 17.01 12.30
N ALA A 165 12.95 17.77 11.52
CA ALA A 165 12.45 18.50 10.35
C ALA A 165 11.84 17.55 9.31
N ILE A 166 12.61 16.56 8.85
CA ILE A 166 12.11 15.58 7.88
C ILE A 166 11.05 14.65 8.48
N ALA A 167 11.15 14.30 9.78
CA ALA A 167 10.12 13.49 10.44
C ALA A 167 8.76 14.21 10.50
N GLU A 168 8.75 15.48 10.90
CA GLU A 168 7.52 16.26 11.15
C GLU A 168 6.92 16.90 9.90
N THR A 169 7.73 17.19 8.89
CA THR A 169 7.28 17.96 7.71
C THR A 169 7.26 17.17 6.40
N ILE A 170 7.86 15.99 6.36
CA ILE A 170 7.84 15.08 5.21
C ILE A 170 7.07 13.81 5.59
N ILE A 171 7.62 13.00 6.50
CA ILE A 171 7.10 11.66 6.76
C ILE A 171 5.76 11.68 7.51
N HIS A 172 5.63 12.54 8.53
CA HIS A 172 4.40 12.63 9.32
C HIS A 172 3.20 13.16 8.52
N PRO A 173 3.32 14.21 7.69
CA PRO A 173 2.22 14.67 6.84
C PRO A 173 1.75 13.61 5.83
N ILE A 174 2.67 12.85 5.21
CA ILE A 174 2.32 11.70 4.36
C ILE A 174 1.47 10.71 5.16
N LYS A 175 2.01 10.25 6.30
CA LYS A 175 1.33 9.33 7.22
C LYS A 175 -0.02 9.83 7.76
N GLN A 176 -0.30 11.13 7.73
CA GLN A 176 -1.61 11.67 8.15
C GLN A 176 -2.71 11.43 7.11
N GLN A 177 -2.36 11.22 5.84
CA GLN A 177 -3.32 11.00 4.75
C GLN A 177 -3.71 9.51 4.64
N GLU A 178 -2.75 8.61 4.81
CA GLU A 178 -2.92 7.15 4.75
C GLU A 178 -4.14 6.58 5.50
N PRO A 179 -4.48 7.00 6.74
CA PRO A 179 -5.63 6.46 7.44
C PRO A 179 -6.96 6.80 6.76
N GLY A 180 -7.00 7.91 6.02
CA GLY A 180 -8.14 8.32 5.20
C GLY A 180 -8.32 7.40 4.00
N HIS A 181 -7.24 7.12 3.28
CA HIS A 181 -7.24 6.17 2.16
C HIS A 181 -7.62 4.76 2.63
N PHE A 182 -7.01 4.29 3.72
CA PHE A 182 -7.35 3.03 4.37
C PHE A 182 -8.86 2.94 4.67
N ALA A 183 -9.41 4.02 5.24
CA ALA A 183 -10.82 4.08 5.61
C ALA A 183 -11.73 4.04 4.37
N PHE A 184 -11.36 4.68 3.26
CA PHE A 184 -12.08 4.55 1.99
C PHE A 184 -12.15 3.08 1.55
N TYR A 185 -11.00 2.42 1.38
CA TYR A 185 -10.94 1.02 0.94
C TYR A 185 -11.72 0.08 1.87
N ARG A 186 -11.56 0.27 3.18
CA ARG A 186 -12.31 -0.49 4.19
C ARG A 186 -13.81 -0.30 4.03
N MET A 187 -14.28 0.94 3.94
CA MET A 187 -15.70 1.25 3.84
C MET A 187 -16.30 0.72 2.54
N SER A 188 -15.58 0.80 1.43
CA SER A 188 -16.00 0.26 0.13
C SER A 188 -16.14 -1.26 0.19
N ALA A 189 -15.15 -1.98 0.75
CA ALA A 189 -15.22 -3.43 0.92
C ALA A 189 -16.32 -3.85 1.91
N GLU A 190 -16.47 -3.14 3.02
CA GLU A 190 -17.54 -3.38 4.01
C GLU A 190 -18.93 -3.17 3.39
N LYS A 191 -19.11 -2.12 2.57
CA LYS A 191 -20.36 -1.86 1.85
C LYS A 191 -20.71 -3.00 0.90
N MET A 192 -19.75 -3.50 0.11
CA MET A 192 -19.99 -4.63 -0.80
C MET A 192 -20.52 -5.88 -0.07
N VAL A 193 -19.97 -6.18 1.10
CA VAL A 193 -20.43 -7.30 1.94
C VAL A 193 -21.79 -6.99 2.56
N GLN A 194 -21.97 -5.78 3.08
CA GLN A 194 -23.23 -5.32 3.71
C GLN A 194 -24.41 -5.36 2.75
N ASP A 195 -24.20 -4.97 1.49
CA ASP A 195 -25.24 -4.87 0.47
C ASP A 195 -25.39 -6.17 -0.33
N GLU A 196 -24.70 -7.24 0.08
CA GLU A 196 -24.73 -8.57 -0.56
C GLU A 196 -24.39 -8.52 -2.07
N GLU A 197 -23.50 -7.61 -2.48
CA GLU A 197 -23.05 -7.46 -3.88
C GLU A 197 -22.35 -8.75 -4.37
N LEU A 198 -21.67 -9.48 -3.47
CA LEU A 198 -20.99 -10.74 -3.79
C LEU A 198 -21.84 -11.95 -3.42
N LYS A 199 -22.12 -12.81 -4.41
CA LYS A 199 -22.71 -14.13 -4.17
C LYS A 199 -21.75 -15.03 -3.37
N PRO A 200 -22.25 -16.07 -2.66
CA PRO A 200 -21.40 -16.95 -1.86
C PRO A 200 -20.23 -17.59 -2.63
N TRP A 201 -20.42 -17.93 -3.90
CA TRP A 201 -19.35 -18.48 -4.73
C TRP A 201 -18.30 -17.42 -5.12
N GLN A 202 -18.71 -16.15 -5.32
CA GLN A 202 -17.77 -15.04 -5.59
C GLN A 202 -16.87 -14.79 -4.37
N VAL A 203 -17.41 -14.89 -3.16
CA VAL A 203 -16.63 -14.83 -1.91
C VAL A 203 -15.61 -15.98 -1.84
N GLN A 204 -16.00 -17.20 -2.21
CA GLN A 204 -15.07 -18.34 -2.24
C GLN A 204 -13.95 -18.15 -3.27
N VAL A 205 -14.27 -17.62 -4.45
CA VAL A 205 -13.28 -17.30 -5.48
C VAL A 205 -12.35 -16.18 -5.00
N ALA A 206 -12.88 -15.13 -4.38
CA ALA A 206 -12.08 -14.05 -3.81
C ALA A 206 -11.09 -14.58 -2.75
N ARG A 207 -11.54 -15.44 -1.82
CA ARG A 207 -10.66 -16.11 -0.85
C ARG A 207 -9.55 -16.90 -1.53
N LEU A 208 -9.89 -17.71 -2.52
CA LEU A 208 -8.91 -18.54 -3.23
C LEU A 208 -7.88 -17.66 -3.93
N LEU A 209 -8.33 -16.65 -4.67
CA LEU A 209 -7.44 -15.73 -5.38
C LEU A 209 -6.54 -15.00 -4.39
N ARG A 210 -7.08 -14.40 -3.32
CA ARG A 210 -6.27 -13.75 -2.26
C ARG A 210 -5.22 -14.69 -1.67
N SER A 211 -5.59 -15.92 -1.33
CA SER A 211 -4.64 -16.88 -0.74
C SER A 211 -3.47 -17.25 -1.67
N LYS A 212 -3.64 -17.06 -2.98
CA LYS A 212 -2.62 -17.38 -3.99
C LYS A 212 -1.88 -16.15 -4.51
N SER A 213 -2.50 -14.97 -4.41
CA SER A 213 -2.02 -13.75 -5.05
C SER A 213 -1.70 -12.64 -4.06
N PHE A 214 -1.85 -12.84 -2.76
CA PHE A 214 -1.46 -11.84 -1.78
C PHE A 214 0.05 -11.54 -1.86
N THR A 215 0.40 -10.26 -1.90
CA THR A 215 1.77 -9.74 -1.83
C THR A 215 1.81 -8.50 -0.94
N MET A 216 3.01 -8.17 -0.44
CA MET A 216 3.25 -6.95 0.33
C MET A 216 3.27 -5.71 -0.57
N VAL A 217 3.12 -4.53 0.03
CA VAL A 217 3.16 -3.24 -0.68
C VAL A 217 4.44 -3.12 -1.51
N GLY A 218 4.28 -2.76 -2.79
CA GLY A 218 5.39 -2.56 -3.73
C GLY A 218 6.13 -3.82 -4.18
N VAL A 219 5.72 -5.03 -3.76
CA VAL A 219 6.43 -6.25 -4.17
C VAL A 219 6.11 -6.62 -5.62
N ASP A 220 4.88 -6.35 -6.07
CA ASP A 220 4.40 -6.59 -7.43
C ASP A 220 4.78 -7.96 -8.02
N TYR A 221 4.86 -8.96 -7.13
CA TYR A 221 5.22 -10.34 -7.43
C TYR A 221 6.63 -10.51 -8.04
N VAL A 222 7.49 -9.51 -7.85
CA VAL A 222 8.89 -9.53 -8.23
C VAL A 222 9.71 -9.98 -7.01
N LYS A 223 10.43 -11.10 -7.15
CA LYS A 223 11.22 -11.68 -6.05
C LYS A 223 12.25 -10.71 -5.48
N TYR A 224 12.84 -9.87 -6.32
CA TYR A 224 13.76 -8.84 -5.87
C TYR A 224 13.06 -7.87 -4.91
N TYR A 225 11.92 -7.27 -5.29
CA TYR A 225 11.18 -6.38 -4.40
C TYR A 225 10.66 -7.07 -3.14
N GLN A 226 10.35 -8.37 -3.19
CA GLN A 226 10.04 -9.14 -1.99
C GLN A 226 11.22 -9.20 -1.00
N GLN A 227 12.44 -9.39 -1.52
CA GLN A 227 13.65 -9.33 -0.70
C GLN A 227 13.88 -7.93 -0.15
N GLU A 228 13.74 -6.89 -0.99
CA GLU A 228 13.89 -5.49 -0.56
C GLU A 228 12.87 -5.13 0.53
N PHE A 229 11.61 -5.56 0.39
CA PHE A 229 10.60 -5.39 1.44
C PHE A 229 11.01 -6.05 2.76
N GLY A 230 11.66 -7.23 2.70
CA GLY A 230 12.24 -7.88 3.86
C GLY A 230 13.33 -7.04 4.56
N GLY A 231 14.11 -6.29 3.79
CA GLY A 231 15.08 -5.32 4.30
C GLY A 231 14.42 -4.15 5.01
N VAL A 232 13.38 -3.56 4.40
CA VAL A 232 12.56 -2.51 5.03
C VAL A 232 12.03 -2.96 6.39
N MET A 233 11.50 -4.19 6.47
CA MET A 233 11.00 -4.74 7.72
C MET A 233 12.09 -4.88 8.79
N ALA A 234 13.28 -5.35 8.41
CA ALA A 234 14.39 -5.53 9.33
C ALA A 234 14.95 -4.19 9.83
N GLU A 235 15.14 -3.21 8.93
CA GLU A 235 15.70 -1.89 9.25
C GLU A 235 14.75 -1.05 10.12
N LEU A 236 13.44 -1.20 9.92
CA LEU A 236 12.41 -0.58 10.76
C LEU A 236 12.11 -1.38 12.05
N GLY A 237 12.75 -2.54 12.25
CA GLY A 237 12.55 -3.40 13.42
C GLY A 237 11.17 -4.05 13.51
N ILE A 238 10.45 -4.14 12.40
CA ILE A 238 9.11 -4.73 12.29
C ILE A 238 9.18 -6.26 12.40
N ASP A 239 10.28 -6.84 11.96
CA ASP A 239 10.55 -8.29 11.99
C ASP A 239 10.54 -8.88 13.41
N ALA A 240 10.86 -8.10 14.45
CA ALA A 240 10.77 -8.50 15.85
C ALA A 240 9.32 -8.73 16.33
N GLU A 241 8.34 -8.06 15.71
CA GLU A 241 6.92 -8.12 16.07
C GLU A 241 6.04 -8.56 14.88
N ILE A 242 6.58 -9.45 14.03
CA ILE A 242 5.99 -9.82 12.74
C ILE A 242 4.56 -10.34 12.81
N GLU A 243 4.18 -11.03 13.90
CA GLU A 243 2.81 -11.52 14.11
C GLU A 243 1.83 -10.40 14.45
N ILE A 244 2.28 -9.38 15.20
CA ILE A 244 1.48 -8.19 15.49
C ILE A 244 1.27 -7.43 14.18
N TYR A 245 2.33 -7.25 13.38
CA TYR A 245 2.24 -6.62 12.07
C TYR A 245 1.26 -7.37 11.15
N ALA A 246 1.39 -8.70 11.04
CA ALA A 246 0.48 -9.55 10.26
C ALA A 246 -0.98 -9.40 10.68
N ARG A 247 -1.23 -9.33 11.99
CA ARG A 247 -2.58 -9.10 12.54
C ARG A 247 -3.12 -7.74 12.10
N GLU A 248 -2.32 -6.68 12.20
CA GLU A 248 -2.77 -5.33 11.86
C GLU A 248 -3.16 -5.19 10.39
N ILE A 249 -2.41 -5.80 9.47
CA ILE A 249 -2.67 -5.69 8.03
C ILE A 249 -3.70 -6.72 7.51
N GLY A 250 -3.89 -7.84 8.21
CA GLY A 250 -4.78 -8.93 7.79
C GLY A 250 -6.16 -8.93 8.44
N ARG A 251 -6.38 -8.12 9.49
CA ARG A 251 -7.63 -8.12 10.28
C ARG A 251 -8.87 -7.81 9.46
N LEU A 252 -8.78 -6.85 8.52
CA LEU A 252 -9.93 -6.51 7.67
C LEU A 252 -10.35 -7.71 6.82
N GLU A 253 -9.39 -8.41 6.24
CA GLU A 253 -9.66 -9.54 5.38
C GLU A 253 -10.19 -10.75 6.14
N ALA A 254 -9.68 -11.02 7.36
CA ALA A 254 -10.29 -12.00 8.25
C ALA A 254 -11.75 -11.65 8.56
N LYS A 255 -12.04 -10.39 8.85
CA LYS A 255 -13.41 -9.92 9.13
C LYS A 255 -14.35 -10.08 7.94
N LEU A 256 -13.91 -9.73 6.72
CA LEU A 256 -14.78 -9.69 5.54
C LEU A 256 -14.87 -11.03 4.83
N LEU A 257 -13.72 -11.64 4.56
CA LEU A 257 -13.70 -12.90 3.84
C LEU A 257 -13.86 -14.08 4.78
N TRP A 258 -13.40 -14.06 6.02
CA TRP A 258 -13.34 -15.25 6.89
C TRP A 258 -14.25 -15.17 8.13
N ALA A 259 -15.30 -14.33 8.10
CA ALA A 259 -16.19 -14.07 9.25
C ALA A 259 -16.75 -15.34 9.96
N ASN A 260 -16.93 -16.43 9.21
CA ASN A 260 -17.47 -17.69 9.73
C ASN A 260 -16.41 -18.62 10.35
N GLU A 261 -15.12 -18.28 10.24
CA GLU A 261 -14.02 -19.06 10.78
C GLU A 261 -13.71 -18.62 12.21
N LYS A 262 -14.16 -19.43 13.18
CA LYS A 262 -14.01 -19.13 14.60
C LYS A 262 -12.53 -19.07 15.00
N GLY A 263 -12.13 -17.95 15.59
CA GLY A 263 -10.80 -17.79 16.19
C GLY A 263 -9.69 -17.40 15.21
N MET A 264 -10.00 -17.07 13.95
CA MET A 264 -9.02 -16.52 13.02
C MET A 264 -8.81 -15.02 13.27
N ASP A 265 -7.63 -14.65 13.78
CA ASP A 265 -7.22 -13.25 13.94
C ASP A 265 -6.92 -12.57 12.59
N PHE A 266 -6.23 -13.29 11.70
CA PHE A 266 -5.85 -12.86 10.36
C PHE A 266 -5.56 -14.09 9.47
N PRO A 267 -5.65 -14.00 8.14
CA PRO A 267 -5.39 -15.14 7.27
C PRO A 267 -3.90 -15.57 7.25
N PRO A 268 -3.56 -16.88 7.31
CA PRO A 268 -2.18 -17.34 7.48
C PRO A 268 -1.18 -16.90 6.40
N TYR A 269 -1.65 -16.60 5.18
CA TYR A 269 -0.78 -16.16 4.08
C TYR A 269 -0.14 -14.78 4.33
N PHE A 270 -0.71 -13.93 5.18
CA PHE A 270 -0.07 -12.66 5.58
C PHE A 270 1.24 -12.92 6.31
N LEU A 271 1.19 -13.71 7.39
CA LEU A 271 2.38 -14.05 8.17
C LEU A 271 3.40 -14.85 7.35
N LYS A 272 2.92 -15.73 6.48
CA LYS A 272 3.78 -16.47 5.56
C LYS A 272 4.55 -15.52 4.64
N ALA A 273 3.88 -14.60 3.93
CA ALA A 273 4.52 -13.67 3.02
C ALA A 273 5.53 -12.74 3.73
N LEU A 274 5.19 -12.28 4.94
CA LEU A 274 6.08 -11.49 5.80
C LEU A 274 7.35 -12.27 6.16
N ARG A 275 7.20 -13.51 6.65
CA ARG A 275 8.34 -14.37 7.03
C ARG A 275 9.23 -14.68 5.83
N GLU A 276 8.63 -15.05 4.70
CA GLU A 276 9.36 -15.31 3.47
C GLU A 276 10.18 -14.10 3.02
N SER A 277 9.62 -12.89 3.11
CA SER A 277 10.33 -11.65 2.75
C SER A 277 11.56 -11.41 3.64
N VAL A 278 11.40 -11.53 4.96
CA VAL A 278 12.51 -11.38 5.93
C VAL A 278 13.55 -12.50 5.78
N GLU A 279 13.13 -13.73 5.53
CA GLU A 279 14.02 -14.87 5.29
C GLU A 279 14.83 -14.67 4.00
N MET A 280 14.21 -14.17 2.93
CA MET A 280 14.90 -13.82 1.68
C MET A 280 15.96 -12.74 1.92
N TYR A 281 15.62 -11.69 2.65
CA TYR A 281 16.57 -10.63 3.01
C TYR A 281 17.75 -11.16 3.84
N ARG A 282 17.50 -11.94 4.90
CA ARG A 282 18.55 -12.48 5.78
C ARG A 282 19.38 -13.59 5.13
N GLY A 283 18.79 -14.37 4.23
CA GLY A 283 19.45 -15.43 3.48
C GLY A 283 20.34 -14.90 2.36
N SER A 284 20.13 -13.65 1.94
CA SER A 284 20.94 -12.96 0.94
C SER A 284 22.31 -12.58 1.54
N LYS A 285 23.34 -13.35 1.21
CA LYS A 285 24.73 -12.95 1.40
C LYS A 285 25.15 -12.06 0.22
N SER A 286 24.76 -10.78 0.21
CA SER A 286 25.21 -9.73 -0.73
C SER A 286 24.88 -9.96 -2.21
N PHE A 287 24.04 -9.14 -2.85
CA PHE A 287 24.07 -8.96 -4.31
C PHE A 287 23.60 -7.57 -4.77
N ASP A 288 24.30 -7.06 -5.79
CA ASP A 288 24.02 -5.85 -6.55
C ASP A 288 22.57 -5.77 -7.06
N ALA A 289 22.04 -4.54 -7.16
CA ALA A 289 20.73 -4.25 -7.72
C ALA A 289 20.55 -4.90 -9.10
N PRO A 290 19.41 -5.56 -9.39
CA PRO A 290 19.14 -6.09 -10.71
C PRO A 290 18.96 -4.94 -11.70
N ARG A 291 19.52 -5.11 -12.89
CA ARG A 291 19.29 -4.16 -14.00
C ARG A 291 17.81 -4.28 -14.41
N PRO A 292 17.05 -3.17 -14.44
CA PRO A 292 15.67 -3.21 -14.92
C PRO A 292 15.69 -3.66 -16.38
N ASN A 293 14.78 -4.57 -16.76
CA ASN A 293 14.59 -5.19 -18.09
C ASN A 293 15.05 -6.64 -18.31
N GLN A 294 15.08 -7.50 -17.29
CA GLN A 294 14.90 -8.94 -17.56
C GLN A 294 13.42 -9.30 -17.43
N VAL A 295 12.76 -9.36 -18.59
CA VAL A 295 11.45 -10.00 -18.76
C VAL A 295 11.56 -11.43 -18.24
N VAL A 296 10.94 -11.70 -17.10
CA VAL A 296 10.68 -13.08 -16.68
C VAL A 296 9.43 -13.51 -17.44
N LEU A 297 9.65 -14.32 -18.48
CA LEU A 297 8.60 -15.04 -19.22
C LEU A 297 7.82 -15.99 -18.31
#